data_AF-A0A353PC56-F1
#
_entry.id   AF-A0A353PC56-F1
#
_cell.length_a   1.000
_cell.length_b   1.000
_cell.length_c   1.000
_cell.angle_alpha   90.00
_cell.angle_beta   90.00
_cell.angle_gamma   90.00
#
_symmetry.space_group_name_H-M   'P 1'
#
loop_
_entity.id
_entity.type
_entity.pdbx_description
1 polymer ?
#
loop_
_entity_poly.entity_id
_entity_poly.type
_entity_poly.pdbx_seq_one_letter_code
_entity_poly.pdbx_strand_id
1 'polypeptide(L)' 'KMRVAGRLAARVLEMIEPHVQPGVTTDALDRICHDYIVGELDAIPAPLNYNGFPKSICTSV' A
#
# COMPACT_ATOMS: atom_id res chain seq x y z
N LYS A 1 2.99 20.15 -0.31
CA LYS A 1 2.03 19.03 -0.10
C LYS A 1 2.41 17.80 -0.94
N MET A 2 2.61 17.91 -2.26
CA MET A 2 3.00 16.77 -3.11
C MET A 2 4.32 16.07 -2.71
N ARG A 3 5.35 16.84 -2.30
CA ARG A 3 6.63 16.27 -1.84
C ARG A 3 6.48 15.32 -0.63
N VAL A 4 5.55 15.61 0.27
CA VAL A 4 5.29 14.78 1.45
C VAL A 4 4.55 13.51 1.04
N ALA A 5 3.48 13.64 0.25
CA ALA A 5 2.73 12.50 -0.27
C ALA A 5 3.61 11.52 -1.05
N GLY A 6 4.47 12.03 -1.94
CA GLY A 6 5.42 11.19 -2.67
C GLY A 6 6.42 10.47 -1.76
N ARG A 7 6.89 11.12 -0.69
CA ARG A 7 7.78 10.49 0.30
C ARG A 7 7.06 9.38 1.09
N LEU A 8 5.80 9.59 1.46
CA LEU A 8 5.00 8.56 2.13
C LEU A 8 4.76 7.37 1.19
N ALA A 9 4.41 7.61 -0.07
CA ALA A 9 4.25 6.54 -1.07
C ALA A 9 5.54 5.74 -1.28
N ALA A 10 6.70 6.40 -1.35
CA ALA A 10 8.00 5.73 -1.44
C ALA A 10 8.26 4.83 -0.23
N ARG A 11 7.96 5.29 0.99
CA ARG A 11 8.09 4.47 2.21
C ARG A 11 7.24 3.21 2.19
N VAL A 12 6.03 3.25 1.61
CA VAL A 12 5.19 2.06 1.44
C VAL A 12 5.88 1.03 0.55
N LEU A 13 6.49 1.47 -0.56
CA LEU A 13 7.23 0.59 -1.48
C LEU A 13 8.47 -0.02 -0.82
N GLU A 14 9.24 0.78 -0.09
CA GLU A 14 10.41 0.31 0.68
C GLU A 14 9.99 -0.70 1.77
N MET A 15 8.88 -0.43 2.46
CA MET A 15 8.38 -1.32 3.52
C MET A 15 7.89 -2.66 2.98
N ILE A 16 7.20 -2.69 1.84
CA ILE A 16 6.60 -3.92 1.32
C ILE A 16 7.62 -4.85 0.63
N GLU A 17 8.75 -4.31 0.13
CA GLU A 17 9.80 -5.07 -0.55
C GLU A 17 10.17 -6.42 0.13
N PRO A 18 10.52 -6.48 1.43
CA PRO A 18 10.84 -7.74 2.10
C PRO A 18 9.68 -8.73 2.20
N HIS A 19 8.44 -8.30 2.01
CA HIS A 19 7.25 -9.16 2.08
C HIS A 19 6.90 -9.82 0.73
N VAL A 20 7.48 -9.36 -0.37
CA VAL A 20 7.28 -9.94 -1.71
C VAL A 20 8.11 -11.23 -1.83
N GLN A 21 7.54 -12.32 -1.35
CA GLN A 21 8.19 -13.64 -1.31
C GLN A 21 7.33 -14.71 -2.00
N PRO A 22 7.94 -15.78 -2.54
CA PRO A 22 7.18 -16.91 -3.09
C PRO A 22 6.17 -17.47 -2.09
N GLY A 23 4.94 -17.69 -2.55
CA GLY A 23 3.85 -18.20 -1.73
C GLY A 23 3.05 -17.14 -0.97
N VAL A 24 3.48 -15.87 -0.96
CA VAL A 24 2.70 -14.75 -0.40
C VAL A 24 1.62 -14.34 -1.41
N THR A 25 0.38 -14.21 -0.95
CA THR A 25 -0.72 -13.75 -1.80
C THR A 25 -0.72 -12.23 -1.93
N THR A 26 -1.20 -11.73 -3.07
CA THR A 26 -1.38 -10.29 -3.27
C THR A 26 -2.34 -9.66 -2.24
N ASP A 27 -3.32 -10.43 -1.77
CA ASP A 27 -4.22 -10.04 -0.68
C ASP A 27 -3.49 -9.86 0.66
N ALA A 28 -2.44 -10.64 0.94
CA ALA A 28 -1.62 -10.43 2.12
C ALA A 28 -0.79 -9.15 2.00
N LEU A 29 -0.22 -8.89 0.81
CA LEU A 29 0.51 -7.63 0.54
C LEU A 29 -0.40 -6.41 0.67
N ASP A 30 -1.64 -6.49 0.16
CA ASP A 30 -2.63 -5.42 0.29
C ASP A 30 -2.95 -5.09 1.76
N ARG A 31 -3.10 -6.10 2.62
CA ARG A 31 -3.33 -5.91 4.07
C ARG A 31 -2.14 -5.23 4.74
N ILE A 32 -0.92 -5.71 4.49
CA ILE A 32 0.30 -5.12 5.06
C ILE A 32 0.43 -3.65 4.65
N CYS A 33 0.22 -3.34 3.37
CA CYS A 33 0.22 -1.96 2.88
C CYS A 33 -0.89 -1.13 3.50
N HIS A 34 -2.11 -1.65 3.62
CA HIS A 34 -3.23 -0.94 4.25
C HIS A 34 -2.90 -0.56 5.70
N ASP A 35 -2.46 -1.53 6.50
CA ASP A 35 -2.14 -1.34 7.91
C ASP A 35 -1.02 -0.33 8.10
N TYR A 36 0.02 -0.38 7.25
CA TYR A 36 1.10 0.60 7.28
C TYR A 36 0.65 2.01 6.90
N ILE A 37 -0.16 2.15 5.84
CA ILE A 37 -0.65 3.44 5.35
C ILE A 37 -1.55 4.11 6.40
N VAL A 38 -2.49 3.36 6.99
CA VAL A 38 -3.46 3.92 7.95
C VAL A 38 -2.88 4.03 9.35
N GLY A 39 -2.17 3.00 9.82
CA GLY A 39 -1.69 2.91 11.20
C GLY A 39 -0.38 3.64 11.46
N GLU A 40 0.60 3.55 10.54
CA GLU A 40 1.93 4.14 10.76
C GLU A 40 2.13 5.48 10.06
N LEU A 41 1.59 5.64 8.85
CA LEU A 41 1.75 6.88 8.07
C LEU A 41 0.65 7.92 8.33
N ASP A 42 -0.42 7.54 9.05
CA ASP A 42 -1.62 8.36 9.28
C ASP A 42 -2.15 8.96 7.96
N ALA A 43 -2.26 8.10 6.94
CA ALA A 43 -2.62 8.46 5.58
C ALA A 43 -3.78 7.60 5.06
N ILE A 44 -4.36 8.01 3.94
CA ILE A 44 -5.48 7.31 3.29
C ILE A 44 -4.96 6.63 2.02
N PRO A 45 -5.20 5.32 1.81
CA PRO A 45 -4.85 4.65 0.56
C PRO A 45 -5.69 5.22 -0.59
N ALA A 46 -5.03 5.85 -1.55
CA ALA A 46 -5.72 6.50 -2.67
C ALA A 46 -6.57 5.56 -3.56
N PRO A 47 -6.14 4.30 -3.83
CA PRO A 47 -6.96 3.36 -4.59
C PRO A 47 -8.24 2.92 -3.87
N LEU A 48 -8.26 2.92 -2.54
CA LEU A 48 -9.37 2.34 -1.78
C LEU A 48 -10.66 3.13 -2.04
N ASN A 49 -11.66 2.41 -2.54
CA ASN A 49 -12.94 2.94 -2.98
C ASN A 49 -12.88 3.94 -4.16
N TYR A 50 -11.74 4.04 -4.85
CA TYR A 50 -11.63 4.84 -6.06
C TYR A 50 -12.47 4.21 -7.18
N ASN A 51 -13.58 4.85 -7.54
CA ASN A 51 -14.58 4.31 -8.48
C ASN A 51 -15.03 2.87 -8.12
N GLY A 52 -15.17 2.57 -6.83
CA GLY A 52 -15.55 1.24 -6.34
C GLY A 52 -14.41 0.22 -6.28
N PHE A 53 -13.16 0.64 -6.47
CA PHE A 53 -12.00 -0.25 -6.34
C PHE A 53 -11.87 -0.78 -4.89
N PRO A 54 -11.78 -2.09 -4.66
CA PRO A 54 -11.99 -2.67 -3.33
C PRO A 54 -10.72 -2.82 -2.48
N LYS A 55 -9.55 -2.43 -3.00
CA LYS A 55 -8.24 -2.69 -2.38
C LYS A 55 -7.46 -1.40 -2.13
N SER A 56 -6.45 -1.46 -1.27
CA SER A 56 -5.61 -0.32 -0.91
C SER A 56 -4.45 -0.11 -1.89
N ILE A 57 -4.04 -1.17 -2.57
CA ILE A 57 -3.02 -1.14 -3.62
C ILE A 57 -3.46 -1.92 -4.86
N CYS A 58 -2.79 -1.68 -5.98
CA CYS A 58 -2.83 -2.57 -7.14
C CYS A 58 -1.60 -3.49 -7.11
N THR A 59 -1.81 -4.77 -7.36
CA THR A 59 -0.74 -5.75 -7.55
C THR A 59 -0.90 -6.38 -8.93
N SER A 60 0.03 -6.09 -9.84
CA SER A 60 0.03 -6.64 -11.19
C SER A 60 1.19 -7.62 -11.31
N VAL A 61 0.88 -8.89 -11.58
CA VAL A 61 1.86 -9.97 -11.80
C VAL A 61 2.32 -9.97 -13.25
#